data_AF-A0A0Q8UFC7-F1
#
_entry.id   AF-A0A0Q8UFC7-F1
#
_cell.length_a   1.000
_cell.length_b   1.000
_cell.length_c   1.000
_cell.angle_alpha   90.00
_cell.angle_beta   90.00
_cell.angle_gamma   90.00
#
_symmetry.space_group_name_H-M   'P 1'
#
loop_
_entity.id
_entity.type
_entity.pdbx_description
1 polymer ?
#
loop_
_entity_poly.entity_id
_entity_poly.type
_entity_poly.pdbx_seq_one_letter_code
_entity_poly.pdbx_strand_id
1 'polypeptide(L)' 'MTDQPESRPIENTPEYVAYLLLERIADVERISMSRDGKEKVASRKWILDTYAECLDATRANRRYAKAPG' A
#
# COMPACT_ATOMS: atom_id res chain seq x y z
N MET A 1 -24.11 -20.80 8.15
CA MET A 1 -23.28 -19.67 8.59
C MET A 1 -21.86 -20.03 8.22
N THR A 2 -21.34 -19.43 7.15
CA THR A 2 -20.00 -19.79 6.64
C THR A 2 -18.96 -19.04 7.45
N ASP A 3 -18.20 -19.78 8.25
CA ASP A 3 -17.04 -19.29 8.98
C ASP A 3 -15.96 -18.98 7.95
N GLN A 4 -15.92 -17.73 7.49
CA GLN A 4 -14.93 -17.26 6.54
C GLN A 4 -13.77 -16.72 7.38
N PRO A 5 -12.58 -17.35 7.37
CA PRO A 5 -11.45 -16.81 8.09
C PRO A 5 -11.05 -15.51 7.40
N GLU A 6 -11.48 -14.38 7.97
CA GLU A 6 -10.90 -13.08 7.68
C GLU A 6 -9.43 -13.19 8.09
N SER A 7 -8.59 -13.52 7.12
CA SER A 7 -7.15 -13.58 7.29
C SER A 7 -6.71 -12.17 7.65
N ARG A 8 -6.65 -11.88 8.95
CA ARG A 8 -6.16 -10.59 9.45
C ARG A 8 -4.79 -10.40 8.82
N PRO A 9 -4.56 -9.29 8.09
CA PRO A 9 -3.24 -8.99 7.58
C PRO A 9 -2.28 -9.12 8.75
N ILE A 10 -1.18 -9.86 8.58
CA ILE A 10 -0.14 -9.90 9.59
C ILE A 10 0.38 -8.47 9.72
N GLU A 11 -0.05 -7.80 10.79
CA GLU A 11 0.24 -6.40 11.06
C GLU A 11 1.77 -6.23 11.08
N ASN A 12 2.27 -5.15 10.46
CA ASN A 12 3.70 -4.79 10.37
C ASN A 12 4.58 -5.61 9.40
N THR A 13 4.01 -6.34 8.44
CA THR A 13 4.78 -6.80 7.28
C THR A 13 5.10 -5.62 6.34
N PRO A 14 6.21 -5.66 5.55
CA PRO A 14 6.48 -4.64 4.53
C PRO A 14 5.31 -4.43 3.57
N GLU A 15 4.60 -5.50 3.22
CA GLU A 15 3.42 -5.49 2.37
C GLU A 15 2.27 -4.71 3.02
N TYR A 16 2.01 -4.93 4.31
CA TYR A 16 1.01 -4.16 5.05
C TYR A 16 1.34 -2.66 5.10
N VAL A 17 2.60 -2.31 5.39
CA VAL A 17 3.04 -0.90 5.41
C VAL A 17 2.97 -0.29 4.01
N ALA A 18 3.32 -1.03 2.97
CA ALA A 18 3.25 -0.57 1.58
C ALA A 18 1.80 -0.28 1.16
N TYR A 19 0.85 -1.10 1.62
CA TYR A 19 -0.58 -0.86 1.40
C TYR A 19 -1.05 0.44 2.09
N LEU A 20 -0.67 0.68 3.35
CA LEU A 20 -1.00 1.92 4.05
C LEU A 20 -0.41 3.17 3.37
N LEU A 21 0.81 3.05 2.82
CA LEU A 21 1.43 4.12 2.03
C LEU A 21 0.65 4.40 0.75
N LEU A 22 0.22 3.36 0.03
CA LEU A 22 -0.60 3.48 -1.16
C LEU A 22 -1.92 4.25 -0.87
N GLU A 23 -2.62 3.88 0.21
CA GLU A 23 -3.83 4.60 0.64
C GLU A 23 -3.54 6.07 0.93
N ARG A 24 -2.43 6.36 1.63
CA ARG A 24 -2.05 7.73 1.95
C ARG A 24 -1.71 8.56 0.71
N ILE A 25 -1.05 7.98 -0.29
CA ILE A 25 -0.75 8.66 -1.56
C ILE A 25 -2.05 8.93 -2.31
N ALA A 26 -2.97 7.96 -2.37
CA ALA A 26 -4.27 8.12 -3.01
C ALA A 26 -5.04 9.32 -2.42
N ASP A 27 -5.08 9.45 -1.10
CA ASP A 27 -5.70 10.58 -0.40
C ASP A 27 -5.08 11.94 -0.79
N VAL A 28 -3.74 12.02 -0.80
CA VAL A 28 -3.00 13.26 -1.11
C VAL A 28 -3.20 13.66 -2.57
N GLU A 29 -3.19 12.68 -3.49
CA GLU A 29 -3.41 12.91 -4.92
C GLU A 29 -4.90 13.06 -5.29
N ARG A 30 -5.81 12.91 -4.31
CA ARG A 30 -7.28 12.89 -4.52
C ARG A 30 -7.68 11.88 -5.59
N ILE A 31 -7.08 10.69 -5.51
CA ILE A 31 -7.37 9.55 -6.36
C ILE A 31 -8.24 8.59 -5.56
N SER A 32 -9.43 8.29 -6.07
CA SER A 32 -10.31 7.34 -5.41
C SER A 32 -9.92 5.91 -5.78
N MET A 33 -9.71 5.09 -4.75
CA MET A 33 -9.52 3.64 -4.88
C MET A 33 -10.85 2.90 -5.12
N SER A 34 -11.99 3.59 -4.91
CA SER A 34 -13.35 3.09 -5.13
C SER A 34 -14.00 3.75 -6.35
N ARG A 35 -14.98 3.08 -6.95
CA ARG A 35 -15.80 3.63 -8.05
C ARG A 35 -17.00 4.41 -7.51
N ASP A 36 -16.78 5.39 -6.63
CA ASP A 36 -17.89 6.21 -6.08
C ASP A 36 -18.16 7.50 -6.87
N GLY A 37 -17.65 7.58 -8.11
CA GLY A 37 -18.15 8.47 -9.15
C GLY A 37 -17.85 9.96 -9.02
N LYS A 38 -17.13 10.40 -7.97
CA LYS A 38 -16.89 11.83 -7.70
C LYS A 38 -15.43 12.27 -7.84
N GLU A 39 -14.50 11.35 -8.07
CA GLU A 39 -13.05 11.63 -8.08
C GLU A 39 -12.32 10.86 -9.19
N LYS A 40 -11.06 11.24 -9.44
CA LYS A 40 -10.17 10.54 -10.38
C LYS A 40 -9.97 9.11 -9.87
N VAL A 41 -10.59 8.14 -10.53
CA VAL A 41 -10.50 6.74 -10.13
C VAL A 41 -9.10 6.20 -10.46
N ALA A 42 -8.51 5.47 -9.50
CA ALA A 42 -7.23 4.81 -9.68
C ALA A 42 -7.30 3.83 -10.87
N SER A 43 -6.40 3.99 -11.83
CA SER A 43 -6.25 2.98 -12.89
C SER A 43 -5.52 1.76 -12.35
N ARG A 44 -5.76 0.57 -12.92
CA ARG A 44 -5.02 -0.64 -12.58
C ARG A 44 -3.50 -0.42 -12.68
N LYS A 45 -3.03 0.31 -13.70
CA LYS A 45 -1.62 0.63 -13.87
C LYS A 45 -1.08 1.45 -12.70
N TRP A 46 -1.78 2.52 -12.34
CA TRP A 46 -1.39 3.38 -11.22
C TRP A 46 -1.31 2.58 -9.91
N ILE A 47 -2.32 1.75 -9.61
CA ILE A 47 -2.32 0.92 -8.39
C ILE A 47 -1.07 0.01 -8.34
N LEU A 48 -0.76 -0.68 -9.44
CA LEU A 48 0.36 -1.62 -9.49
C LEU A 48 1.72 -0.92 -9.41
N ASP A 49 1.89 0.17 -10.15
CA ASP A 49 3.14 0.93 -10.17
C ASP A 49 3.39 1.58 -8.80
N THR A 50 2.40 2.28 -8.23
CA THR A 50 2.53 2.95 -6.94
C THR A 50 2.72 1.96 -5.79
N TYR A 51 2.02 0.81 -5.80
CA TYR A 51 2.23 -0.22 -4.78
C TYR A 51 3.63 -0.82 -4.85
N ALA A 52 4.17 -1.04 -6.06
CA ALA A 52 5.54 -1.53 -6.23
C ALA A 52 6.57 -0.55 -5.65
N GLU A 53 6.41 0.76 -5.90
CA GLU A 53 7.26 1.80 -5.31
C GLU A 53 7.16 1.84 -3.77
N CYS A 54 5.94 1.72 -3.22
CA CYS A 54 5.73 1.64 -1.78
C CYS A 54 6.42 0.40 -1.17
N LEU A 55 6.35 -0.74 -1.87
CA LEU A 55 6.98 -1.98 -1.42
C LEU A 55 8.51 -1.89 -1.45
N ASP A 56 9.07 -1.22 -2.46
CA ASP A 56 10.51 -0.97 -2.52
C ASP A 56 10.96 -0.02 -1.40
N ALA A 57 10.20 1.04 -1.13
CA ALA A 57 10.49 1.99 -0.05
C ALA A 57 10.49 1.32 1.33
N THR A 58 9.49 0.47 1.62
CA THR A 58 9.39 -0.25 2.90
C THR A 58 10.51 -1.28 3.10
N ARG A 59 11.02 -1.87 2.00
CA ARG A 59 12.15 -2.81 2.03
C ARG A 59 13.50 -2.10 2.13
N ALA A 60 13.66 -0.94 1.48
CA ALA A 60 14.89 -0.16 1.47
C ALA A 60 15.29 0.33 2.87
N ASN A 61 14.31 0.62 3.73
CA ASN A 61 14.58 1.10 5.10
C ASN A 61 15.35 0.07 5.96
N ARG A 62 15.27 -1.24 5.66
CA ARG A 62 16.11 -2.25 6.35
C ARG A 62 17.57 -2.23 5.93
N ARG A 63 17.91 -1.73 4.73
CA ARG A 63 19.29 -1.67 4.24
C ARG A 63 20.05 -0.50 4.87
N TYR A 64 19.39 0.63 5.10
CA TYR A 64 19.99 1.80 5.75
C TYR A 64 20.08 1.67 7.28
N ALA A 65 19.21 0.87 7.92
CA ALA A 65 19.31 0.57 9.35
C ALA A 65 20.54 -0.31 9.73
N LYS A 66 21.30 -0.79 8.73
CA LYS A 66 22.41 -1.74 8.90
C LYS A 66 23.72 -1.20 8.33
N ALA A 67 23.97 0.11 8.45
CA ALA A 67 25.32 0.66 8.32
C ALA A 67 25.99 0.61 9.70
N PRO A 68 26.85 -0.38 10.01
CA PRO A 68 27.78 -0.26 11.12
C PRO A 68 28.83 0.80 10.74
N GLY A 69 29.04 1.76 11.64
CA GLY A 69 30.26 2.57 11.67
C GLY A 69 31.46 1.77 12.13
#